data_AF-B5W5B5-F1
#
_entry.id   AF-B5W5B5-F1
#
_cell.length_a   1.000
_cell.length_b   1.000
_cell.length_c   1.000
_cell.angle_alpha   90.00
_cell.angle_beta   90.00
_cell.angle_gamma   90.00
#
_symmetry.space_group_name_H-M   'P 1'
#
loop_
_entity.id
_entity.type
_entity.pdbx_description
1 polymer ?
#
loop_
_entity_poly.entity_id
_entity_poly.type
_entity_poly.pdbx_seq_one_letter_code
_entity_poly.pdbx_strand_id
1 'polypeptide(L)'
;MIQGWAGFLYITDGYKVYPCLIEDCNHLVSKTAMTRVEGENCRLRHYLARLHRKTLCDSKSTEMLYKSIRLLIYYLKHGQLPPFS
;
A
#
# COMPACT_ATOMS: atom_id res chain seq x y z
N MET A 1 11.42 -10.85 10.69
CA MET A 1 10.02 -10.46 10.47
C MET A 1 9.97 -8.94 10.34
N ILE A 2 9.36 -8.38 9.28
CA ILE A 2 9.25 -6.92 9.12
C ILE A 2 8.21 -6.44 10.15
N GLN A 3 8.66 -6.26 11.40
CA GLN A 3 7.80 -5.89 12.51
C GLN A 3 7.22 -4.50 12.26
N GLY A 4 5.90 -4.42 12.11
CA GLY A 4 5.15 -3.18 11.91
C GLY A 4 4.15 -3.23 10.74
N TRP A 5 4.32 -4.16 9.80
CA TRP A 5 3.35 -4.41 8.74
C TRP A 5 2.70 -5.76 8.98
N ALA A 6 1.52 -5.76 9.63
CA ALA A 6 0.66 -6.94 9.72
C ALA A 6 0.05 -7.22 8.34
N GLY A 7 0.87 -7.74 7.41
CA GLY A 7 0.40 -8.25 6.13
C GLY A 7 -0.34 -9.55 6.37
N PHE A 8 -1.64 -9.59 6.04
CA PHE A 8 -2.48 -10.78 6.17
C PHE A 8 -2.19 -11.84 5.11
N LEU A 9 -1.49 -11.49 4.01
CA LEU A 9 -1.16 -12.39 2.92
C LEU A 9 0.09 -11.91 2.17
N TYR A 10 1.05 -12.80 1.97
CA TYR A 10 2.26 -12.57 1.18
C TYR A 10 2.15 -13.32 -0.14
N ILE A 11 2.29 -12.59 -1.25
CA ILE A 11 2.29 -13.17 -2.59
C ILE A 11 3.72 -13.08 -3.14
N THR A 12 4.29 -14.20 -3.58
CA THR A 12 5.68 -14.23 -4.09
C THR A 12 5.82 -15.16 -5.31
N ASP A 13 7.01 -15.14 -5.93
CA ASP A 13 7.43 -16.05 -6.99
C ASP A 13 7.87 -17.45 -6.49
N GLY A 14 7.82 -17.71 -5.18
CA GLY A 14 8.16 -19.00 -4.60
C GLY A 14 9.65 -19.26 -4.42
N TYR A 15 10.49 -18.21 -4.41
CA TYR A 15 11.92 -18.37 -4.16
C TYR A 15 12.23 -19.02 -2.79
N LYS A 16 13.28 -19.85 -2.74
CA LYS A 16 13.61 -20.73 -1.61
C LYS A 16 13.90 -20.02 -0.28
N VAL A 17 14.11 -18.71 -0.30
CA VAL A 17 14.40 -17.91 0.90
C VAL A 17 13.13 -17.50 1.65
N TYR A 18 11.96 -17.51 1.00
CA TYR A 18 10.72 -17.04 1.60
C TYR A 18 10.19 -17.91 2.74
N PRO A 19 10.29 -19.25 2.70
CA PRO A 19 9.90 -20.09 3.85
C PRO A 19 10.70 -19.77 5.13
N CYS A 20 11.90 -19.21 5.01
CA CYS A 20 12.69 -18.76 6.16
C CYS A 20 12.24 -17.40 6.72
N LEU A 21 11.42 -16.65 5.97
CA LEU A 21 11.06 -15.26 6.27
C LEU A 21 9.55 -15.07 6.52
N ILE A 22 8.72 -15.92 5.93
CA ILE A 22 7.26 -15.85 5.90
C ILE A 22 6.73 -17.17 6.46
N GLU A 23 5.80 -17.09 7.40
CA GLU A 23 5.09 -18.26 7.91
C GLU A 23 4.23 -18.89 6.81
N ASP A 24 4.28 -20.21 6.65
CA ASP A 24 3.61 -20.95 5.57
C ASP A 24 2.08 -20.69 5.50
N CYS A 25 1.45 -20.37 6.63
CA CYS A 25 0.02 -20.06 6.70
C CYS A 25 -0.38 -18.75 5.97
N ASN A 26 0.58 -17.87 5.68
CA ASN A 26 0.35 -16.55 5.09
C ASN A 26 1.00 -16.39 3.71
N HIS A 27 1.39 -17.48 3.04
CA HIS A 27 2.14 -17.44 1.78
C HIS A 27 1.35 -18.02 0.60
N LEU A 28 1.22 -17.24 -0.47
CA LEU A 28 0.60 -17.65 -1.72
C LEU A 28 1.60 -17.50 -2.88
N VAL A 29 1.90 -18.60 -3.55
CA VAL A 29 2.72 -18.60 -4.78
C VAL A 29 1.78 -18.66 -5.98
N SER A 30 1.60 -17.53 -6.68
CA SER A 30 0.76 -17.46 -7.87
C SER A 30 1.19 -16.33 -8.79
N LYS A 31 1.43 -16.66 -10.07
CA LYS A 31 1.83 -15.67 -11.08
C LYS A 31 0.77 -14.58 -11.29
N THR A 32 -0.51 -14.97 -11.37
CA THR A 32 -1.63 -14.03 -11.56
C THR A 32 -1.77 -13.07 -10.38
N ALA A 33 -1.68 -13.60 -9.15
CA ALA A 33 -1.75 -12.78 -7.95
C ALA A 33 -0.54 -11.83 -7.86
N MET A 34 0.66 -12.31 -8.23
CA MET A 34 1.89 -11.51 -8.22
C MET A 34 1.79 -10.32 -9.19
N THR A 35 1.39 -10.56 -10.44
CA THR A 35 1.22 -9.48 -11.42
C THR A 35 0.22 -8.43 -10.96
N ARG A 36 -0.85 -8.83 -10.26
CA ARG A 36 -1.82 -7.89 -9.66
C ARG A 36 -1.18 -7.04 -8.55
N VAL A 37 -0.45 -7.65 -7.62
CA VAL A 37 0.26 -6.93 -6.55
C VAL A 37 1.29 -5.95 -7.12
N GLU A 38 2.06 -6.36 -8.13
CA GLU A 38 3.02 -5.50 -8.82
C GLU A 38 2.35 -4.33 -9.53
N GLY A 39 1.21 -4.58 -10.18
CA GLY A 39 0.39 -3.55 -10.82
C GLY A 39 -0.09 -2.50 -9.83
N GLU A 40 -0.65 -2.92 -8.69
CA GLU A 40 -1.12 -2.01 -7.65
C GLU A 40 0.04 -1.20 -7.03
N ASN A 41 1.19 -1.83 -6.79
CA ASN A 41 2.40 -1.14 -6.31
C ASN A 41 2.94 -0.13 -7.32
N CYS A 42 2.90 -0.46 -8.61
CA CYS A 42 3.27 0.46 -9.70
C CYS A 42 2.33 1.68 -9.72
N ARG A 43 1.02 1.45 -9.63
CA ARG A 43 0.00 2.50 -9.56
C ARG A 43 0.16 3.40 -8.34
N LEU A 44 0.45 2.83 -7.17
CA LEU A 44 0.75 3.59 -5.95
C LEU A 44 1.97 4.49 -6.15
N ARG A 45 3.09 3.96 -6.66
CA ARG A 45 4.29 4.75 -6.96
C ARG A 45 4.00 5.87 -7.96
N HIS A 46 3.17 5.61 -8.97
CA HIS A 46 2.74 6.61 -9.93
C HIS A 46 1.98 7.76 -9.25
N TYR A 47 1.01 7.46 -8.38
CA TYR A 47 0.28 8.50 -7.64
C TYR A 47 1.17 9.29 -6.69
N LEU A 48 2.08 8.62 -5.96
CA LEU A 48 3.07 9.29 -5.10
C LEU A 48 3.96 10.26 -5.92
N ALA A 49 4.42 9.84 -7.10
CA ALA A 49 5.19 10.70 -7.99
C ALA A 49 4.39 11.90 -8.50
N ARG A 50 3.06 11.77 -8.71
CA ARG A 50 2.19 12.88 -9.07
C ARG A 50 2.00 13.85 -7.90
N LEU A 51 1.85 13.36 -6.68
CA LEU A 51 1.74 14.19 -5.47
C LEU A 51 2.99 15.08 -5.28
N HIS A 52 4.17 14.57 -5.65
CA HIS A 52 5.42 15.33 -5.61
C HIS A 52 5.45 16.52 -6.59
N ARG A 53 4.75 16.47 -7.73
CA ARG A 53 4.78 17.54 -8.75
C ARG A 53 4.06 18.79 -8.23
N LYS A 54 4.72 19.95 -8.30
CA LYS A 54 4.21 21.25 -7.81
C LYS A 54 3.04 21.86 -8.59
N THR A 55 2.58 21.21 -9.67
CA THR A 55 1.82 21.86 -10.75
C THR A 55 0.32 21.57 -10.78
N LEU A 56 -0.35 21.44 -9.64
CA LEU A 56 -1.80 21.56 -9.60
C LEU A 56 -2.16 22.73 -8.69
N CYS A 57 -2.83 23.70 -9.28
CA CYS A 57 -3.56 24.80 -8.67
C CYS A 57 -4.26 24.34 -7.39
N ASP A 58 -3.57 24.47 -6.25
CA ASP A 58 -4.11 24.71 -4.92
C ASP A 58 -2.96 24.84 -3.92
N SER A 59 -3.19 25.62 -2.87
CA SER A 59 -2.22 25.88 -1.81
C SER A 59 -1.69 24.55 -1.24
N LYS A 60 -0.42 24.25 -1.52
CA LYS A 60 0.25 23.02 -1.05
C LYS A 60 0.58 23.12 0.44
N SER A 61 -0.44 23.12 1.28
CA SER A 61 -0.25 22.85 2.69
C SER A 61 0.15 21.37 2.82
N THR A 62 1.38 21.12 3.28
CA THR A 62 1.86 19.77 3.63
C THR A 62 0.92 19.09 4.63
N GLU A 63 0.29 19.89 5.50
CA GLU A 63 -0.73 19.44 6.44
C GLU A 63 -1.97 18.89 5.73
N MET A 64 -2.49 19.58 4.71
CA MET A 64 -3.65 19.12 3.94
C MET A 64 -3.32 17.85 3.13
N LEU A 65 -2.10 17.74 2.62
CA LEU A 65 -1.61 16.53 1.96
C LEU A 65 -1.57 15.35 2.95
N TYR A 66 -1.00 15.56 4.13
CA TYR A 66 -0.93 14.55 5.17
C TYR A 66 -2.32 14.08 5.61
N LYS A 67 -3.24 15.02 5.88
CA LYS A 67 -4.64 14.71 6.21
C LYS A 67 -5.35 13.94 5.09
N SER A 68 -5.16 14.34 3.84
CA SER A 68 -5.76 13.67 2.68
C SER A 68 -5.26 12.23 2.50
N ILE A 69 -3.94 12.01 2.62
CA ILE A 69 -3.35 10.66 2.55
C ILE A 69 -3.84 9.80 3.72
N ARG A 70 -3.85 10.35 4.94
CA ARG A 70 -4.34 9.64 6.14
C ARG A 70 -5.82 9.26 6.01
N LEU A 71 -6.65 10.16 5.47
CA LEU A 71 -8.06 9.91 5.20
C LEU A 71 -8.24 8.78 4.17
N LEU A 72 -7.47 8.82 3.08
CA LEU A 72 -7.50 7.79 2.03
C LEU A 72 -7.09 6.41 2.58
N ILE A 73 -6.01 6.34 3.36
CA ILE A 73 -5.55 5.09 3.97
C ILE A 73 -6.61 4.54 4.94
N TYR A 74 -7.23 5.40 5.75
CA TYR A 74 -8.31 5.00 6.64
C TYR A 74 -9.49 4.42 5.86
N TYR A 75 -9.94 5.13 4.82
CA TYR A 75 -11.03 4.66 3.96
C TYR A 75 -10.72 3.31 3.30
N LEU A 76 -9.51 3.14 2.76
CA LEU A 76 -9.10 1.87 2.13
C LEU A 76 -9.06 0.71 3.14
N LYS A 77 -8.75 0.98 4.40
CA LYS A 77 -8.71 -0.03 5.46
C LYS A 77 -10.10 -0.38 6.01
N HIS A 78 -10.98 0.61 6.16
CA HIS A 78 -12.23 0.47 6.90
C HIS A 78 -13.50 0.49 6.03
N GLY A 79 -13.39 0.88 4.75
CA GLY A 79 -14.53 1.04 3.85
C GLY A 79 -15.45 2.21 4.21
N GLN A 80 -15.08 3.04 5.17
CA GLN A 80 -15.86 4.17 5.67
C GLN A 80 -14.96 5.35 6.04
N LEU A 81 -15.52 6.55 6.07
CA LEU A 81 -14.81 7.75 6.53
C LEU A 81 -14.67 7.71 8.06
N PRO A 82 -13.58 8.25 8.62
CA PRO A 82 -13.45 8.41 10.06
C PRO A 82 -14.49 9.41 10.57
N PRO A 83 -15.00 9.24 11.80
CA PRO A 83 -15.90 10.21 12.40
C PRO A 83 -15.20 11.56 12.53
N PHE A 84 -15.81 12.60 11.98
CA PHE A 84 -15.34 13.98 12.16
C PHE A 84 -15.72 14.40 13.58
N SER A 85 -14.72 14.55 14.46
CA SER A 85 -14.85 15.06 15.82
C SER A 85 -14.18 16.42 15.93
#